data_AF-A0A9W4UZM8-F1
#
_entry.id   AF-A0A9W4UZM8-F1
#
_cell.length_a   1.000
_cell.length_b   1.000
_cell.length_c   1.000
_cell.angle_alpha   90.00
_cell.angle_beta   90.00
_cell.angle_gamma   90.00
#
_symmetry.space_group_name_H-M   'P 1'
#
loop_
_entity.id
_entity.type
_entity.pdbx_description
1 polymer ?
#
loop_
_entity_poly.entity_id
_entity_poly.type
_entity_poly.pdbx_seq_one_letter_code
_entity_poly.pdbx_strand_id
1 'polypeptide(L)'
;MRVGVLDAQGDVYENLRAVRSALKPAGKKADVVRVSGAAVKDVDALVIPGGESTAMGRLCSGDGSLDLIRSRIESGMPVLGVCAGLVLLSKGVTDSTAGSTGQPLVGALDVDIVRNAFGRQSQSFEAAISMEEIGIKRYNGVFIRAPYVSRTGDGVKGIASLGGRVVAVKKGAILGTAFHPELSGDHSLHAHFLGLL
;
A
#
# COMPACT_ATOMS: atom_id res chain seq x y z
N MET A 1 -8.38 -19.45 3.07
CA MET A 1 -8.14 -18.08 2.61
C MET A 1 -6.80 -18.01 1.89
N ARG A 2 -6.70 -17.16 0.88
CA ARG A 2 -5.50 -16.96 0.08
C ARG A 2 -5.17 -15.47 0.03
N VAL A 3 -3.98 -15.10 0.47
CA VAL A 3 -3.52 -13.71 0.46
C VAL A 3 -2.48 -13.57 -0.65
N GLY A 4 -2.80 -12.71 -1.62
CA GLY A 4 -1.90 -12.40 -2.73
C GLY A 4 -0.94 -11.28 -2.37
N VAL A 5 0.30 -11.37 -2.86
CA VAL A 5 1.21 -10.24 -3.02
C VAL A 5 1.42 -10.03 -4.51
N LEU A 6 1.15 -8.83 -5.00
CA LEU A 6 1.25 -8.51 -6.42
C LEU A 6 2.70 -8.59 -6.90
N ASP A 7 2.98 -9.49 -7.85
CA ASP A 7 4.29 -9.73 -8.46
C ASP A 7 4.47 -8.88 -9.71
N ALA A 8 4.43 -7.56 -9.55
CA ALA A 8 4.67 -6.61 -10.62
C ALA A 8 6.13 -6.13 -10.61
N GLN A 9 6.57 -5.54 -9.49
CA GLN A 9 7.93 -5.07 -9.27
C GLN A 9 8.11 -4.73 -7.77
N GLY A 10 9.34 -4.79 -7.27
CA GLY A 10 9.72 -4.22 -5.97
C GLY A 10 9.78 -5.24 -4.84
N ASP A 11 9.36 -4.84 -3.64
CA ASP A 11 9.62 -5.53 -2.37
C ASP A 11 8.68 -6.73 -2.13
N VAL A 12 8.49 -7.56 -3.16
CA VAL A 12 7.52 -8.67 -3.19
C VAL A 12 7.84 -9.70 -2.11
N TYR A 13 9.11 -10.10 -1.97
CA TYR A 13 9.50 -11.15 -1.03
C TYR A 13 9.46 -10.70 0.43
N GLU A 14 9.77 -9.44 0.69
CA GLU A 14 9.63 -8.77 1.98
C GLU A 14 8.17 -8.79 2.41
N ASN A 15 7.26 -8.39 1.52
CA ASN A 15 5.82 -8.41 1.79
C ASN A 15 5.29 -9.84 1.99
N LEU A 16 5.72 -10.83 1.20
CA LEU A 16 5.37 -12.25 1.44
C LEU A 16 5.79 -12.70 2.84
N ARG A 17 7.01 -12.36 3.27
CA ARG A 17 7.51 -12.70 4.61
C ARG A 17 6.71 -11.99 5.68
N ALA A 18 6.46 -10.68 5.54
CA ALA A 18 5.73 -9.90 6.52
C ALA A 18 4.28 -10.40 6.70
N VAL A 19 3.57 -10.72 5.61
CA VAL A 19 2.24 -11.33 5.68
C VAL A 19 2.29 -12.68 6.39
N ARG A 20 3.25 -13.56 6.05
CA ARG A 20 3.40 -14.87 6.72
C ARG A 20 3.67 -14.72 8.22
N SER A 21 4.56 -13.80 8.61
CA SER A 21 4.86 -13.51 10.01
C SER A 21 3.65 -12.96 10.78
N ALA A 22 2.74 -12.27 10.10
CA ALA A 22 1.54 -11.69 10.69
C ALA A 22 0.37 -12.67 10.88
N LEU A 23 0.38 -13.84 10.22
CA LEU A 23 -0.72 -14.81 10.30
C LEU A 23 -0.99 -15.29 11.73
N LYS A 24 0.06 -15.71 12.45
CA LYS A 24 -0.08 -16.21 13.83
C LYS A 24 -0.54 -15.10 14.79
N PRO A 25 0.07 -13.90 14.82
CA PRO A 25 -0.45 -12.77 15.60
C PRO A 25 -1.90 -12.39 15.28
N ALA A 26 -2.31 -12.51 14.02
CA ALA A 26 -3.69 -12.24 13.59
C ALA A 26 -4.67 -13.38 13.92
N GLY A 27 -4.20 -14.54 14.40
CA GLY A 27 -5.05 -15.72 14.60
C GLY A 27 -5.62 -16.30 13.29
N LYS A 28 -4.95 -16.07 12.16
CA LYS A 28 -5.40 -16.49 10.82
C LYS A 28 -4.53 -17.63 10.28
N LYS A 29 -5.11 -18.41 9.35
CA LYS A 29 -4.40 -19.43 8.55
C LYS A 29 -4.68 -19.16 7.08
N ALA A 30 -3.65 -18.84 6.30
CA ALA A 30 -3.77 -18.51 4.89
C ALA A 30 -2.67 -19.15 4.05
N ASP A 31 -2.98 -19.41 2.78
CA ASP A 31 -1.96 -19.57 1.75
C ASP A 31 -1.49 -18.17 1.30
N VAL A 32 -0.18 -17.93 1.28
CA VAL A 32 0.41 -16.62 0.97
C VAL A 32 1.26 -16.75 -0.29
N VAL A 33 0.75 -16.18 -1.37
CA VAL A 33 1.23 -16.43 -2.73
C VAL A 33 1.56 -15.16 -3.46
N ARG A 34 2.45 -15.27 -4.45
CA ARG A 34 2.64 -14.24 -5.46
C ARG A 34 1.55 -14.37 -6.52
N VAL A 35 1.03 -13.23 -6.98
CA VAL A 35 0.02 -13.19 -8.04
C VAL A 35 0.31 -12.06 -9.03
N SER A 36 -0.01 -12.28 -10.30
CA SER A 36 0.05 -11.29 -11.37
C SER A 36 -1.08 -11.55 -12.38
N GLY A 37 -1.41 -10.56 -13.21
CA GLY A 37 -2.46 -10.67 -14.22
C GLY A 37 -3.77 -11.23 -13.66
N ALA A 38 -4.32 -12.22 -14.37
CA ALA A 38 -5.58 -12.87 -14.03
C ALA A 38 -5.57 -13.60 -12.67
N ALA A 39 -4.40 -13.98 -12.12
CA ALA A 39 -4.32 -14.71 -10.86
C ALA A 39 -4.79 -13.88 -9.64
N VAL A 40 -4.91 -12.55 -9.80
CA VAL A 40 -5.53 -11.66 -8.80
C VAL A 40 -6.98 -12.07 -8.51
N LYS A 41 -7.68 -12.71 -9.44
CA LYS A 41 -9.05 -13.21 -9.21
C LYS A 41 -9.13 -14.33 -8.17
N ASP A 42 -8.01 -15.01 -7.90
CA ASP A 42 -7.97 -16.24 -7.10
C ASP A 42 -7.55 -16.00 -5.63
N VAL A 43 -7.44 -14.73 -5.20
CA VAL A 43 -7.07 -14.36 -3.81
C VAL A 43 -8.20 -13.64 -3.10
N ASP A 44 -8.24 -13.75 -1.77
CA ASP A 44 -9.25 -13.15 -0.89
C ASP A 44 -8.84 -11.74 -0.41
N ALA A 45 -7.54 -11.46 -0.37
CA ALA A 45 -6.98 -10.15 -0.08
C ALA A 45 -5.67 -9.95 -0.85
N LEU A 46 -5.29 -8.70 -1.07
CA LEU A 46 -4.13 -8.34 -1.88
C LEU A 46 -3.21 -7.33 -1.17
N VAL A 47 -1.92 -7.61 -1.16
CA VAL A 47 -0.87 -6.62 -0.87
C VAL A 47 -0.27 -6.14 -2.18
N ILE A 48 -0.24 -4.83 -2.38
CA ILE A 48 0.47 -4.18 -3.48
C ILE A 48 1.77 -3.61 -2.90
N PRO A 49 2.94 -4.18 -3.23
CA PRO A 49 4.19 -3.87 -2.57
C PRO A 49 4.74 -2.48 -2.92
N GLY A 50 5.80 -2.08 -2.21
CA GLY A 50 6.68 -0.98 -2.62
C GLY A 50 7.44 -1.29 -3.91
N GLY A 51 8.05 -0.28 -4.52
CA GLY A 51 8.72 -0.40 -5.82
C GLY A 51 8.74 0.91 -6.61
N GLU A 52 8.73 0.79 -7.93
CA GLU A 52 8.61 1.89 -8.88
C GLU A 52 7.20 1.89 -9.49
N SER A 53 6.36 2.82 -9.00
CA SER A 53 4.93 2.86 -9.34
C SER A 53 4.64 3.05 -10.83
N THR A 54 5.54 3.68 -11.58
CA THR A 54 5.36 3.91 -13.03
C THR A 54 5.52 2.60 -13.80
N ALA A 55 6.54 1.82 -13.47
CA ALA A 55 6.79 0.50 -14.03
C ALA A 55 5.68 -0.47 -13.65
N MET A 56 5.27 -0.48 -12.37
CA MET A 56 4.14 -1.30 -11.91
C MET A 56 2.85 -0.96 -12.66
N GLY A 57 2.52 0.33 -12.81
CA GLY A 57 1.35 0.77 -13.56
C GLY A 57 1.37 0.30 -15.02
N ARG A 58 2.52 0.38 -15.70
CA ARG A 58 2.67 -0.10 -17.08
C ARG A 58 2.53 -1.61 -17.20
N LEU A 59 3.15 -2.37 -16.28
CA LEU A 59 3.06 -3.84 -16.27
C LEU A 59 1.63 -4.30 -16.02
N CYS A 60 0.98 -3.74 -15.00
CA CYS A 60 -0.40 -4.06 -14.66
C CYS A 60 -1.41 -3.61 -15.72
N SER A 61 -1.09 -2.56 -16.48
CA SER A 61 -1.89 -2.16 -17.63
C SER A 61 -1.73 -3.14 -18.79
N GLY A 62 -0.52 -3.68 -18.99
CA GLY A 62 -0.22 -4.62 -20.07
C GLY A 62 -0.81 -6.01 -19.87
N ASP A 63 -0.97 -6.45 -18.63
CA ASP A 63 -1.56 -7.76 -18.29
C ASP A 63 -3.04 -7.70 -17.87
N GLY A 64 -3.65 -6.51 -17.90
CA GLY A 64 -5.05 -6.28 -17.54
C GLY A 64 -5.37 -6.33 -16.04
N SER A 65 -4.35 -6.45 -15.18
CA SER A 65 -4.58 -6.54 -13.73
C SER A 65 -5.07 -5.25 -13.08
N LEU A 66 -4.85 -4.06 -13.68
CA LEU A 66 -5.36 -2.80 -13.10
C LEU A 66 -6.88 -2.80 -12.91
N ASP A 67 -7.63 -3.10 -13.98
CA ASP A 67 -9.09 -3.10 -13.96
C ASP A 67 -9.63 -4.25 -13.08
N LEU A 68 -8.95 -5.40 -13.10
CA LEU A 68 -9.30 -6.53 -12.25
C LEU A 68 -9.12 -6.18 -10.77
N ILE A 69 -7.99 -5.58 -10.37
CA ILE A 69 -7.74 -5.12 -9.00
C ILE A 69 -8.83 -4.12 -8.59
N ARG A 70 -9.15 -3.15 -9.45
CA ARG A 70 -10.19 -2.16 -9.19
C ARG A 70 -11.54 -2.81 -8.92
N SER A 71 -11.98 -3.69 -9.81
CA SER A 71 -13.26 -4.41 -9.69
C SER A 71 -13.32 -5.28 -8.42
N ARG A 72 -12.21 -5.95 -8.08
CA ARG A 72 -12.13 -6.75 -6.84
C ARG A 72 -12.23 -5.89 -5.59
N ILE A 73 -11.59 -4.71 -5.58
CA ILE A 73 -11.69 -3.74 -4.48
C ILE A 73 -13.13 -3.22 -4.35
N GLU A 74 -13.77 -2.86 -5.46
CA GLU A 74 -15.18 -2.41 -5.48
C GLU A 74 -16.14 -3.50 -4.99
N SER A 75 -15.77 -4.76 -5.16
CA SER A 75 -16.49 -5.93 -4.63
C SER A 75 -16.15 -6.26 -3.16
N GLY A 76 -15.33 -5.44 -2.49
CA GLY A 76 -15.02 -5.56 -1.07
C GLY A 76 -13.73 -6.30 -0.71
N MET A 77 -12.87 -6.64 -1.68
CA MET A 77 -11.58 -7.29 -1.39
C MET A 77 -10.69 -6.38 -0.52
N PRO A 78 -10.20 -6.84 0.64
CA PRO A 78 -9.24 -6.09 1.43
C PRO A 78 -7.92 -5.89 0.68
N VAL A 79 -7.38 -4.67 0.72
CA VAL A 79 -6.11 -4.33 0.05
C VAL A 79 -5.20 -3.51 0.95
N LEU A 80 -3.91 -3.84 0.96
CA LEU A 80 -2.84 -3.03 1.55
C LEU A 80 -1.90 -2.54 0.45
N GLY A 81 -1.90 -1.23 0.17
CA GLY A 81 -0.94 -0.60 -0.73
C GLY A 81 0.26 0.00 0.01
N VAL A 82 1.46 -0.48 -0.28
CA VAL A 82 2.69 -0.05 0.37
C VAL A 82 3.51 0.86 -0.55
N CYS A 83 3.80 2.08 -0.13
CA CYS A 83 4.61 3.06 -0.86
C CYS A 83 4.17 3.23 -2.33
N ALA A 84 4.83 2.54 -3.29
CA ALA A 84 4.40 2.48 -4.68
C ALA A 84 2.98 1.89 -4.85
N GLY A 85 2.58 0.94 -4.02
CA GLY A 85 1.21 0.42 -3.98
C GLY A 85 0.18 1.47 -3.52
N LEU A 86 0.52 2.34 -2.57
CA LEU A 86 -0.33 3.49 -2.22
C LEU A 86 -0.47 4.44 -3.43
N VAL A 87 0.62 4.72 -4.14
CA VAL A 87 0.58 5.52 -5.37
C VAL A 87 -0.33 4.85 -6.40
N LEU A 88 -0.18 3.55 -6.64
CA LEU A 88 -0.96 2.81 -7.63
C LEU A 88 -2.46 2.81 -7.32
N LEU A 89 -2.86 2.77 -6.04
CA LEU A 89 -4.26 2.83 -5.61
C LEU A 89 -4.90 4.21 -5.75
N SER A 90 -4.11 5.29 -5.78
CA SER A 90 -4.59 6.67 -5.78
C SER A 90 -5.40 7.04 -7.03
N LYS A 91 -6.25 8.06 -6.92
CA LYS A 91 -6.94 8.67 -8.08
C LYS A 91 -6.05 9.66 -8.82
N GLY A 92 -5.14 10.31 -8.12
CA GLY A 92 -4.26 11.34 -8.68
C GLY A 92 -2.85 11.23 -8.14
N VAL A 93 -1.87 11.41 -9.02
CA VAL A 93 -0.45 11.45 -8.65
C VAL A 93 0.24 12.61 -9.37
N THR A 94 1.05 13.34 -8.61
CA THR A 94 1.99 14.32 -9.11
C THR A 94 3.38 14.00 -8.59
N ASP A 95 4.39 14.39 -9.35
CA ASP A 95 5.78 14.39 -8.92
C ASP A 95 6.20 15.83 -8.59
N SER A 96 6.86 16.01 -7.44
CA SER A 96 7.34 17.32 -6.98
C SER A 96 8.31 18.00 -7.95
N THR A 97 8.93 17.26 -8.86
CA THR A 97 9.89 17.76 -9.85
C THR A 97 9.39 17.66 -11.29
N ALA A 98 8.67 16.59 -11.63
CA ALA A 98 8.24 16.31 -13.00
C ALA A 98 6.78 16.70 -13.29
N GLY A 99 6.00 17.12 -12.29
CA GLY A 99 4.58 17.45 -12.46
C GLY A 99 3.72 16.20 -12.64
N SER A 100 2.73 16.23 -13.54
CA SER A 100 1.89 15.05 -13.81
C SER A 100 2.70 13.94 -14.47
N THR A 101 2.64 12.72 -13.94
CA THR A 101 3.42 11.58 -14.47
C THR A 101 2.70 10.81 -15.57
N GLY A 102 1.38 10.99 -15.73
CA GLY A 102 0.56 10.28 -16.72
C GLY A 102 0.57 8.75 -16.59
N GLN A 103 1.02 8.22 -15.45
CA GLN A 103 1.16 6.78 -15.24
C GLN A 103 -0.20 6.10 -15.05
N PRO A 104 -0.37 4.84 -15.49
CA PRO A 104 -1.56 4.07 -15.19
C PRO A 104 -1.73 3.84 -13.68
N LEU A 105 -2.97 3.92 -13.19
CA LEU A 105 -3.35 3.75 -11.79
C LEU A 105 -4.55 2.80 -11.70
N VAL A 106 -4.72 2.16 -10.53
CA VAL A 106 -5.94 1.42 -10.19
C VAL A 106 -7.09 2.40 -9.92
N GLY A 107 -6.81 3.54 -9.26
CA GLY A 107 -7.81 4.59 -9.05
C GLY A 107 -8.97 4.23 -8.12
N ALA A 108 -8.76 3.28 -7.20
CA ALA A 108 -9.79 2.79 -6.27
C ALA A 108 -9.82 3.59 -4.94
N LEU A 109 -8.74 4.29 -4.60
CA LEU A 109 -8.63 5.08 -3.38
C LEU A 109 -8.66 6.57 -3.72
N ASP A 110 -9.66 7.29 -3.19
CA ASP A 110 -9.87 8.72 -3.45
C ASP A 110 -8.88 9.59 -2.67
N VAL A 111 -7.63 9.55 -3.09
CA VAL A 111 -6.54 10.35 -2.57
C VAL A 111 -5.73 10.91 -3.72
N ASP A 112 -5.12 12.07 -3.48
CA ASP A 112 -4.07 12.60 -4.33
C ASP A 112 -2.72 12.43 -3.64
N ILE A 113 -1.72 12.02 -4.42
CA ILE A 113 -0.38 11.69 -3.96
C ILE A 113 0.64 12.64 -4.57
N VAL A 114 1.60 13.07 -3.77
CA VAL A 114 2.82 13.74 -4.24
C VAL A 114 4.02 12.83 -4.01
N ARG A 115 4.71 12.46 -5.11
CA ARG A 115 5.93 11.63 -5.08
C ARG A 115 7.17 12.45 -4.72
N ASN A 116 8.18 11.76 -4.17
CA ASN A 116 9.52 12.31 -3.87
C ASN A 116 9.49 13.57 -2.99
N ALA A 117 8.50 13.66 -2.10
CA ALA A 117 8.16 14.90 -1.42
C ALA A 117 9.03 15.27 -0.22
N PHE A 118 9.78 14.31 0.32
CA PHE A 118 10.64 14.52 1.49
C PHE A 118 12.04 15.05 1.13
N GLY A 119 12.26 15.50 -0.12
CA GLY A 119 13.44 16.29 -0.51
C GLY A 119 14.75 15.51 -0.72
N ARG A 120 15.86 16.24 -0.89
CA ARG A 120 17.22 15.75 -1.23
C ARG A 120 18.20 15.69 -0.03
N GLN A 121 17.72 15.66 1.21
CA GLN A 121 18.58 15.51 2.39
C GLN A 121 18.22 14.21 3.13
N SER A 122 19.07 13.19 2.99
CA SER A 122 18.98 11.80 3.51
C SER A 122 17.93 10.88 2.84
N GLN A 123 18.41 10.03 1.93
CA GLN A 123 17.64 8.93 1.34
C GLN A 123 17.38 7.86 2.41
N SER A 124 16.11 7.53 2.59
CA SER A 124 15.62 6.58 3.59
C SER A 124 15.80 7.08 5.03
N PHE A 125 14.71 7.11 5.79
CA PHE A 125 14.77 7.39 7.23
C PHE A 125 13.71 6.56 7.95
N GLU A 126 13.87 6.44 9.26
CA GLU A 126 12.87 5.83 10.13
C GLU A 126 12.27 6.90 11.04
N ALA A 127 10.97 6.82 11.26
CA ALA A 127 10.29 7.73 12.17
C ALA A 127 9.20 7.02 12.96
N ALA A 128 9.10 7.36 14.24
CA ALA A 128 7.99 6.94 15.07
C ALA A 128 6.70 7.63 14.61
N ILE A 129 5.67 6.84 14.33
CA ILE A 129 4.33 7.28 13.97
C ILE A 129 3.30 6.58 14.86
N SER A 130 2.10 7.14 14.92
CA SER A 130 0.95 6.53 15.57
C SER A 130 -0.13 6.26 14.54
N MET A 131 -0.80 5.11 14.67
CA MET A 131 -2.01 4.72 13.95
C MET A 131 -3.09 4.32 14.95
N GLU A 132 -3.38 5.22 15.90
CA GLU A 132 -4.28 4.97 17.02
C GLU A 132 -5.72 4.66 16.55
N GLU A 133 -6.16 5.20 15.42
CA GLU A 133 -7.48 4.92 14.83
C GLU A 133 -7.68 3.43 14.48
N ILE A 134 -6.59 2.67 14.36
CA ILE A 134 -6.61 1.22 14.14
C ILE A 134 -5.97 0.44 15.30
N GLY A 135 -5.75 1.10 16.44
CA GLY A 135 -5.25 0.49 17.67
C GLY A 135 -3.73 0.34 17.76
N ILE A 136 -2.95 0.90 16.82
CA ILE A 136 -1.48 0.82 16.83
C ILE A 136 -0.91 2.14 17.36
N LYS A 137 -0.66 2.19 18.68
CA LYS A 137 -0.27 3.43 19.37
C LYS A 137 1.09 3.98 18.95
N ARG A 138 2.05 3.09 18.66
CA ARG A 138 3.41 3.45 18.27
C ARG A 138 3.90 2.43 17.24
N TYR A 139 4.43 2.92 16.14
CA TYR A 139 4.97 2.13 15.05
C TYR A 139 6.22 2.82 14.51
N ASN A 140 7.25 2.05 14.16
CA ASN A 140 8.46 2.59 13.54
C ASN A 140 8.33 2.49 12.02
N GLY A 141 7.96 3.59 11.35
CA GLY A 141 7.78 3.61 9.90
C GLY A 141 9.11 3.77 9.18
N VAL A 142 9.38 2.91 8.20
CA VAL A 142 10.56 2.98 7.32
C VAL A 142 10.20 3.72 6.02
N PHE A 143 10.72 4.92 5.82
CA PHE A 143 10.34 5.81 4.72
C PHE A 143 11.43 5.88 3.65
N ILE A 144 11.24 5.15 2.54
CA ILE A 144 12.20 5.09 1.42
C ILE A 144 11.62 5.88 0.24
N ARG A 145 12.22 7.05 -0.05
CA ARG A 145 11.72 7.98 -1.10
C ARG A 145 10.20 8.21 -1.04
N ALA A 146 9.69 8.27 0.20
CA ALA A 146 8.27 8.14 0.48
C ALA A 146 7.41 9.21 -0.24
N PRO A 147 6.22 8.84 -0.73
CA PRO A 147 5.21 9.81 -1.11
C PRO A 147 4.54 10.42 0.14
N TYR A 148 3.65 11.38 -0.05
CA TYR A 148 2.61 11.68 0.96
C TYR A 148 1.26 11.90 0.30
N VAL A 149 0.20 11.79 1.11
CA VAL A 149 -1.17 12.08 0.69
C VAL A 149 -1.42 13.58 0.85
N SER A 150 -1.59 14.29 -0.26
CA SER A 150 -1.86 15.73 -0.28
C SER A 150 -3.35 16.07 -0.16
N ARG A 151 -4.22 15.15 -0.56
CA ARG A 151 -5.68 15.27 -0.42
C ARG A 151 -6.30 13.93 -0.10
N THR A 152 -7.26 13.93 0.81
CA THR A 152 -8.19 12.83 1.05
C THR A 152 -9.59 13.22 0.58
N GLY A 153 -10.25 12.34 -0.18
CA GLY A 153 -11.66 12.48 -0.53
C GLY A 153 -12.60 11.83 0.49
N ASP A 154 -13.88 11.78 0.15
CA ASP A 154 -14.93 11.34 1.06
C ASP A 154 -14.76 9.89 1.52
N GLY A 155 -14.93 9.68 2.83
CA GLY A 155 -14.80 8.39 3.49
C GLY A 155 -13.37 7.88 3.65
N VAL A 156 -12.35 8.60 3.14
CA VAL A 156 -10.95 8.29 3.39
C VAL A 156 -10.52 8.97 4.69
N LYS A 157 -9.98 8.18 5.63
CA LYS A 157 -9.39 8.68 6.87
C LYS A 157 -7.88 8.65 6.77
N GLY A 158 -7.21 9.76 7.07
CA GLY A 158 -5.79 9.74 7.42
C GLY A 158 -5.63 9.07 8.78
N ILE A 159 -4.91 7.96 8.83
CA ILE A 159 -4.68 7.16 10.05
C ILE A 159 -3.25 7.29 10.57
N ALA A 160 -2.37 8.02 9.88
CA ALA A 160 -1.08 8.44 10.43
C ALA A 160 -0.61 9.71 9.72
N SER A 161 0.10 10.54 10.48
CA SER A 161 0.72 11.76 9.98
C SER A 161 2.16 11.90 10.46
N LEU A 162 3.01 12.48 9.62
CA LEU A 162 4.40 12.81 9.93
C LEU A 162 4.71 14.22 9.41
N GLY A 163 5.13 15.13 10.31
CA GLY A 163 5.44 16.51 9.93
C GLY A 163 4.27 17.24 9.27
N GLY A 164 3.04 16.99 9.73
CA GLY A 164 1.81 17.57 9.17
C GLY A 164 1.34 16.94 7.85
N ARG A 165 2.05 15.94 7.33
CA ARG A 165 1.67 15.22 6.10
C ARG A 165 1.05 13.87 6.42
N VAL A 166 -0.03 13.51 5.74
CA VAL A 166 -0.67 12.20 5.90
C VAL A 166 0.21 11.13 5.23
N VAL A 167 0.55 10.10 5.99
CA VAL A 167 1.46 9.01 5.59
C VAL A 167 0.84 7.62 5.69
N ALA A 168 -0.34 7.49 6.27
CA ALA A 168 -1.18 6.31 6.10
C ALA A 168 -2.66 6.70 6.03
N VAL A 169 -3.42 5.94 5.26
CA VAL A 169 -4.85 6.16 5.03
C VAL A 169 -5.63 4.86 5.11
N LYS A 170 -6.91 4.98 5.46
CA LYS A 170 -7.88 3.87 5.45
C LYS A 170 -9.19 4.31 4.81
N LYS A 171 -9.77 3.46 3.96
CA LYS A 171 -11.15 3.57 3.46
C LYS A 171 -11.76 2.17 3.40
N GLY A 172 -12.73 1.89 4.27
CA GLY A 172 -13.31 0.54 4.38
C GLY A 172 -12.21 -0.51 4.63
N ALA A 173 -12.09 -1.48 3.72
CA ALA A 173 -11.07 -2.53 3.75
C ALA A 173 -9.77 -2.20 2.99
N ILE A 174 -9.62 -0.95 2.52
CA ILE A 174 -8.41 -0.46 1.85
C ILE A 174 -7.52 0.25 2.87
N LEU A 175 -6.26 -0.17 2.95
CA LEU A 175 -5.18 0.49 3.67
C LEU A 175 -4.12 0.95 2.67
N GLY A 176 -3.53 2.11 2.93
CA GLY A 176 -2.41 2.60 2.14
C GLY A 176 -1.36 3.28 3.03
N THR A 177 -0.09 2.97 2.85
CA THR A 177 1.03 3.55 3.61
C THR A 177 2.07 4.17 2.69
N ALA A 178 2.64 5.29 3.11
CA ALA A 178 3.79 5.92 2.47
C ALA A 178 5.13 5.31 2.91
N PHE A 179 5.12 4.55 4.02
CA PHE A 179 6.25 3.81 4.56
C PHE A 179 6.14 2.32 4.25
N HIS A 180 7.23 1.60 4.51
CA HIS A 180 7.42 0.18 4.27
C HIS A 180 7.26 -0.63 5.57
N PRO A 181 6.04 -1.04 5.95
CA PRO A 181 5.81 -1.84 7.15
C PRO A 181 6.50 -3.21 7.12
N GLU A 182 6.73 -3.76 5.93
CA GLU A 182 7.42 -5.02 5.68
C GLU A 182 8.90 -5.00 6.09
N LEU A 183 9.50 -3.81 6.19
CA LEU A 183 10.90 -3.60 6.57
C LEU A 183 11.07 -3.24 8.06
N SER A 184 9.98 -2.97 8.78
CA SER A 184 10.03 -2.46 10.17
C SER A 184 10.34 -3.51 11.23
N GLY A 185 10.17 -4.80 10.91
CA GLY A 185 10.14 -5.89 11.88
C GLY A 185 8.87 -5.95 12.76
N ASP A 186 8.02 -4.93 12.73
CA ASP A 186 6.73 -4.88 13.42
C ASP A 186 5.59 -5.27 12.46
N HIS A 187 4.98 -6.42 12.73
CA HIS A 187 3.92 -7.00 11.91
C HIS A 187 2.50 -6.60 12.35
N SER A 188 2.34 -5.67 13.30
CA SER A 188 1.03 -5.23 13.79
C SER A 188 0.13 -4.68 12.69
N LEU A 189 0.67 -3.90 11.74
CA LEU A 189 -0.11 -3.39 10.61
C LEU A 189 -0.56 -4.51 9.66
N HIS A 190 0.32 -5.48 9.38
CA HIS A 190 -0.04 -6.65 8.58
C HIS A 190 -1.09 -7.52 9.29
N ALA A 191 -1.00 -7.65 10.62
CA ALA A 191 -2.00 -8.38 11.40
C ALA A 191 -3.35 -7.65 11.41
N HIS A 192 -3.35 -6.32 11.50
CA HIS A 192 -4.56 -5.50 11.35
C HIS A 192 -5.19 -5.70 9.97
N PHE A 193 -4.38 -5.63 8.90
CA PHE A 193 -4.82 -5.90 7.53
C PHE A 193 -5.46 -7.30 7.41
N LEU A 194 -4.82 -8.32 7.98
CA LEU A 194 -5.36 -9.68 7.97
C LEU A 194 -6.66 -9.83 8.78
N GLY A 195 -6.91 -8.95 9.75
CA GLY A 195 -8.16 -8.86 10.50
C GLY A 195 -9.33 -8.29 9.69
N LEU A 196 -9.07 -7.72 8.52
CA LEU A 196 -10.10 -7.23 7.59
C LEU A 196 -10.66 -8.33 6.68
N LEU A 197 -10.03 -9.51 6.67
CA LEU A 197 -10.54 -10.76 6.08
C LEU A 197 -11.52 -11.45 7.03
#